data_AF-A0AAP2D8C8-F1
#
_entry.id   AF-A0AAP2D8C8-F1
#
_cell.length_a   1.000
_cell.length_b   1.000
_cell.length_c   1.000
_cell.angle_alpha   90.00
_cell.angle_beta   90.00
_cell.angle_gamma   90.00
#
_symmetry.space_group_name_H-M   'P 1'
#
loop_
_entity.id
_entity.type
_entity.pdbx_description
1 polymer ?
#
loop_
_entity_poly.entity_id
_entity_poly.type
_entity_poly.pdbx_seq_one_letter_code
_entity_poly.pdbx_strand_id
1 'polypeptide(L)'
;MYSARPGLILAFHGTDKSVVQKVVSETQHLEISSNIWDWLGHGAYFWENSPTRALEFAETSSKRKDSKIKSPAVLSAVLDLGYCLDLLDYKNLSILKAAYEIRKDIVETSGFPLPQNKPSKGDHNDLLVRELDCVVIETVHDINRSRNQRPFDSVKGVFWEGPPLYPNAGFREKDHIQICIRNPNCIKGFFVPREKAEFPG
;
A
#
# COMPACT_ATOMS: atom_id res chain seq x y z
N MET A 1 1.87 20.10 11.13
CA MET A 1 2.17 20.87 9.91
C MET A 1 2.74 19.95 8.83
N TYR A 2 3.89 19.30 9.03
CA TYR A 2 4.59 18.52 7.99
C TYR A 2 4.05 17.11 7.68
N SER A 3 3.05 16.63 8.40
CA SER A 3 2.33 15.39 8.07
C SER A 3 1.29 15.57 6.95
N ALA A 4 0.97 16.83 6.61
CA ALA A 4 0.31 17.15 5.36
C ALA A 4 1.39 17.24 4.27
N ARG A 5 1.31 16.39 3.24
CA ARG A 5 2.27 16.35 2.14
C ARG A 5 1.75 17.23 1.00
N PRO A 6 2.29 18.44 0.77
CA PRO A 6 1.89 19.24 -0.39
C PRO A 6 2.44 18.62 -1.68
N GLY A 7 1.65 18.70 -2.75
CA GLY A 7 2.03 18.23 -4.08
C GLY A 7 1.25 16.99 -4.52
N LEU A 8 1.18 16.81 -5.84
CA LEU A 8 0.52 15.68 -6.47
C LEU A 8 1.53 14.56 -6.73
N ILE A 9 1.11 13.33 -6.46
CA ILE A 9 1.90 12.12 -6.68
C ILE A 9 1.26 11.32 -7.80
N LEU A 10 2.07 10.82 -8.73
CA LEU A 10 1.62 9.82 -9.69
C LEU A 10 1.78 8.44 -9.05
N ALA A 11 0.69 7.70 -8.99
CA ALA A 11 0.65 6.40 -8.35
C ALA A 11 0.02 5.36 -9.28
N PHE A 12 0.43 4.11 -9.12
CA PHE A 12 0.13 3.04 -10.09
C PHE A 12 -0.39 1.82 -9.36
N HIS A 13 -1.39 1.15 -9.91
CA HIS A 13 -2.06 -0.02 -9.35
C HIS A 13 -2.12 -1.12 -10.41
N GLY A 14 -1.39 -2.22 -10.17
CA GLY A 14 -1.40 -3.39 -11.03
C GLY A 14 -2.70 -4.19 -10.89
N THR A 15 -3.46 -4.33 -11.97
CA THR A 15 -4.78 -4.97 -11.95
C THR A 15 -5.15 -5.56 -13.32
N ASP A 16 -6.38 -6.02 -13.48
CA ASP A 16 -6.91 -6.49 -14.76
C ASP A 16 -7.28 -5.33 -15.68
N LYS A 17 -7.02 -5.47 -16.99
CA LYS A 17 -7.39 -4.49 -18.02
C LYS A 17 -8.86 -4.07 -17.95
N SER A 18 -9.77 -4.99 -17.64
CA SER A 18 -11.21 -4.68 -17.50
C SER A 18 -11.49 -3.74 -16.33
N VAL A 19 -10.74 -3.86 -15.22
CA VAL A 19 -10.84 -2.94 -14.07
C VAL A 19 -10.34 -1.55 -14.47
N VAL A 20 -9.19 -1.47 -15.17
CA VAL A 20 -8.66 -0.19 -15.67
C VAL A 20 -9.71 0.55 -16.51
N GLN A 21 -10.31 -0.14 -17.48
CA GLN A 21 -11.30 0.45 -18.37
C GLN A 21 -12.54 0.94 -17.62
N LYS A 22 -13.04 0.18 -16.64
CA LYS A 22 -14.23 0.56 -15.88
C LYS A 22 -13.98 1.74 -14.93
N VAL A 23 -12.83 1.74 -14.27
CA VAL A 23 -12.48 2.80 -13.31
C VAL A 23 -12.18 4.12 -14.03
N VAL A 24 -11.43 4.09 -15.13
CA VAL A 24 -11.13 5.30 -15.91
C VAL A 24 -12.37 5.86 -16.62
N SER A 25 -13.32 5.00 -17.00
CA SER A 25 -14.60 5.44 -17.61
C SER A 25 -15.67 5.82 -16.57
N GLU A 26 -15.33 5.83 -15.27
CA GLU A 26 -16.23 6.14 -14.16
C GLU A 26 -17.47 5.22 -14.07
N THR A 27 -17.43 4.06 -14.72
CA THR A 27 -18.50 3.05 -14.66
C THR A 27 -18.39 2.16 -13.43
N GLN A 28 -17.26 2.20 -12.73
CA GLN A 28 -17.02 1.51 -11.46
C GLN A 28 -16.04 2.31 -10.59
N HIS A 29 -16.24 2.29 -9.27
CA HIS A 29 -15.22 2.77 -8.33
C HIS A 29 -14.14 1.71 -8.10
N LEU A 30 -12.92 2.16 -7.80
CA LEU A 30 -11.85 1.25 -7.38
C LEU A 30 -12.23 0.62 -6.04
N GLU A 31 -12.17 -0.71 -5.97
CA GLU A 31 -12.45 -1.45 -4.73
C GLU A 31 -11.38 -1.16 -3.68
N ILE A 32 -11.82 -0.96 -2.45
CA ILE A 32 -10.95 -0.77 -1.29
C ILE A 32 -10.70 -2.14 -0.66
N SER A 33 -9.44 -2.43 -0.35
CA SER A 33 -9.06 -3.66 0.34
C SER A 33 -9.29 -3.54 1.83
N SER A 34 -9.87 -4.59 2.42
CA SER A 34 -10.04 -4.73 3.88
C SER A 34 -9.61 -6.12 4.35
N ASN A 35 -8.56 -6.67 3.74
CA ASN A 35 -8.07 -7.99 4.13
C ASN A 35 -7.23 -7.88 5.40
N ILE A 36 -7.31 -8.89 6.26
CA ILE A 36 -6.55 -8.92 7.50
C ILE A 36 -5.03 -9.00 7.31
N TRP A 37 -4.55 -9.35 6.10
CA TRP A 37 -3.14 -9.51 5.76
C TRP A 37 -2.58 -8.36 4.92
N ASP A 38 -3.35 -7.30 4.71
CA ASP A 38 -2.91 -6.10 3.98
C ASP A 38 -1.79 -5.38 4.74
N TRP A 39 -0.75 -4.93 4.06
CA TRP A 39 0.44 -4.45 4.77
C TRP A 39 0.25 -3.11 5.49
N LEU A 40 -0.27 -2.12 4.78
CA LEU A 40 -0.43 -0.73 5.24
C LEU A 40 -1.84 -0.43 5.78
N GLY A 41 -2.55 -1.46 6.26
CA GLY A 41 -3.94 -1.37 6.72
C GLY A 41 -4.96 -1.42 5.59
N HIS A 42 -6.21 -1.05 5.88
CA HIS A 42 -7.31 -1.13 4.91
C HIS A 42 -7.38 0.10 4.01
N GLY A 43 -7.38 -0.09 2.69
CA GLY A 43 -7.35 1.00 1.72
C GLY A 43 -7.18 0.55 0.27
N ALA A 44 -7.09 1.51 -0.64
CA ALA A 44 -6.67 1.30 -2.02
C ALA A 44 -5.14 1.42 -2.14
N TYR A 45 -4.50 0.42 -2.75
CA TYR A 45 -3.04 0.27 -2.76
C TYR A 45 -2.41 0.74 -4.06
N PHE A 46 -1.34 1.53 -3.97
CA PHE A 46 -0.61 2.02 -5.12
C PHE A 46 0.90 1.97 -4.91
N TRP A 47 1.64 1.73 -6.00
CA TRP A 47 3.07 1.99 -6.10
C TRP A 47 3.30 3.47 -6.42
N GLU A 48 4.12 4.16 -5.64
CA GLU A 48 4.51 5.54 -5.94
C GLU A 48 5.48 5.58 -7.12
N ASN A 49 5.14 6.35 -8.17
CA ASN A 49 6.03 6.63 -9.31
C ASN A 49 6.65 5.39 -9.98
N SER A 50 6.03 4.21 -9.88
CA SER A 50 6.58 2.96 -10.41
C SER A 50 5.55 2.15 -11.20
N PRO A 51 5.23 2.55 -12.45
CA PRO A 51 4.33 1.79 -13.32
C PRO A 51 4.87 0.40 -13.64
N THR A 52 6.19 0.25 -13.75
CA THR A 52 6.85 -1.03 -14.05
C THR A 52 6.72 -2.03 -12.91
N ARG A 53 6.89 -1.60 -11.65
CA ARG A 53 6.65 -2.47 -10.48
C ARG A 53 5.19 -2.86 -10.36
N ALA A 54 4.26 -1.94 -10.62
CA ALA A 54 2.84 -2.23 -10.64
C ALA A 54 2.48 -3.26 -11.74
N LEU A 55 3.06 -3.13 -12.94
CA LEU A 55 2.85 -4.09 -14.02
C LEU A 55 3.43 -5.47 -13.68
N GLU A 56 4.67 -5.54 -13.18
CA GLU A 56 5.29 -6.82 -12.77
C GLU A 56 4.43 -7.54 -11.73
N PHE A 57 3.84 -6.81 -10.77
CA PHE A 57 2.92 -7.40 -9.80
C PHE A 57 1.69 -8.02 -10.49
N ALA A 58 1.09 -7.31 -11.45
CA ALA A 58 -0.08 -7.79 -12.18
C ALA A 58 0.26 -9.03 -13.03
N GLU A 59 1.42 -9.04 -13.69
CA GLU A 59 1.92 -10.16 -14.49
C GLU A 59 2.25 -11.39 -13.65
N THR A 60 2.88 -11.20 -12.49
CA THR A 60 3.18 -12.30 -11.57
C THR A 60 1.88 -12.81 -10.92
N SER A 61 0.96 -11.92 -10.56
CA SER A 61 -0.32 -12.29 -9.94
C SER A 61 -1.27 -12.98 -10.91
N SER A 62 -1.24 -12.68 -12.22
CA SER A 62 -2.10 -13.34 -13.22
C SER A 62 -1.80 -14.83 -13.40
N LYS A 63 -0.56 -15.25 -13.09
CA LYS A 63 -0.12 -16.65 -13.19
C LYS A 63 -0.68 -17.55 -12.07
N ARG A 64 -1.30 -16.98 -11.03
CA ARG A 64 -1.90 -17.75 -9.94
C ARG A 64 -3.17 -18.46 -10.42
N LYS A 65 -3.38 -19.70 -9.96
CA LYS A 65 -4.53 -20.55 -10.35
C LYS A 65 -5.88 -19.82 -10.23
N ASP A 66 -6.08 -19.12 -9.12
CA ASP A 66 -7.35 -18.43 -8.81
C ASP A 66 -7.26 -16.91 -9.04
N SER A 67 -6.35 -16.46 -9.92
CA SER A 67 -6.15 -15.03 -10.15
C SER A 67 -7.38 -14.37 -10.77
N LYS A 68 -7.75 -13.20 -10.24
CA LYS A 68 -8.73 -12.30 -10.86
C LYS A 68 -8.13 -11.49 -12.01
N ILE A 69 -6.80 -11.43 -12.14
CA ILE A 69 -6.10 -10.72 -13.21
C ILE A 69 -5.91 -11.69 -14.38
N LYS A 70 -6.66 -11.48 -15.47
CA LYS A 70 -6.60 -12.29 -16.70
C LYS A 70 -5.76 -11.60 -17.76
N SER A 71 -5.84 -10.28 -17.85
CA SER A 71 -5.03 -9.43 -18.73
C SER A 71 -4.33 -8.38 -17.88
N PRO A 72 -3.06 -8.61 -17.47
CA PRO A 72 -2.29 -7.66 -16.68
C PRO A 72 -2.29 -6.27 -17.29
N ALA A 73 -2.59 -5.27 -16.47
CA ALA A 73 -2.60 -3.87 -16.85
C ALA A 73 -2.30 -2.99 -15.63
N VAL A 74 -2.08 -1.70 -15.87
CA VAL A 74 -1.82 -0.71 -14.82
C VAL A 74 -2.89 0.38 -14.89
N LEU A 75 -3.58 0.57 -13.76
CA LEU A 75 -4.39 1.75 -13.49
C LEU A 75 -3.49 2.81 -12.85
N SER A 76 -3.55 4.06 -13.32
CA SER A 76 -2.84 5.17 -12.68
C SER A 76 -3.79 6.09 -11.94
N ALA A 77 -3.28 6.72 -10.89
CA ALA A 77 -3.99 7.71 -10.09
C ALA A 77 -3.11 8.93 -9.84
N VAL A 78 -3.73 10.10 -9.81
CA VAL A 78 -3.15 11.33 -9.27
C VAL A 78 -3.58 11.43 -7.81
N LEU A 79 -2.62 11.45 -6.89
CA LEU A 79 -2.87 11.44 -5.45
C LEU A 79 -2.44 12.76 -4.79
N ASP A 80 -3.25 13.21 -3.84
CA ASP A 80 -2.90 14.17 -2.79
C ASP A 80 -3.06 13.43 -1.46
N LEU A 81 -1.96 13.17 -0.77
CA LEU A 81 -1.96 12.26 0.39
C LEU A 81 -2.66 12.84 1.63
N GLY A 82 -2.98 14.15 1.66
CA GLY A 82 -3.61 14.75 2.83
C GLY A 82 -2.80 14.54 4.11
N TYR A 83 -3.46 14.22 5.23
CA TYR A 83 -2.80 13.88 6.49
C TYR A 83 -2.31 12.43 6.45
N CYS A 84 -1.05 12.24 6.10
CA CYS A 84 -0.45 10.94 5.83
C CYS A 84 0.32 10.39 7.04
N LEU A 85 0.09 9.12 7.37
CA LEU A 85 0.99 8.33 8.20
C LEU A 85 2.15 7.84 7.32
N ASP A 86 3.13 8.70 7.15
CA ASP A 86 4.34 8.39 6.39
C ASP A 86 5.35 7.68 7.29
N LEU A 87 5.57 6.39 7.07
CA LEU A 87 6.45 5.54 7.87
C LEU A 87 7.94 5.71 7.53
N LEU A 88 8.30 6.65 6.66
CA LEU A 88 9.66 7.15 6.51
C LEU A 88 9.95 8.33 7.45
N ASP A 89 8.92 8.90 8.08
CA ASP A 89 9.07 9.96 9.08
C ASP A 89 9.31 9.38 10.48
N TYR A 90 10.35 9.89 11.14
CA TYR A 90 10.79 9.41 12.46
C TYR A 90 9.69 9.52 13.54
N LYS A 91 8.88 10.58 13.51
CA LYS A 91 7.80 10.77 14.48
C LYS A 91 6.67 9.77 14.23
N ASN A 92 6.32 9.53 12.98
CA ASN A 92 5.27 8.56 12.62
C ASN A 92 5.67 7.12 12.99
N LEU A 93 6.94 6.76 12.89
CA LEU A 93 7.45 5.48 13.38
C LEU A 93 7.21 5.30 14.90
N SER A 94 7.33 6.38 15.67
CA SER A 94 7.05 6.34 17.11
C SER A 94 5.56 6.10 17.41
N ILE A 95 4.66 6.63 16.58
CA ILE A 95 3.21 6.38 16.67
C ILE A 95 2.92 4.90 16.43
N LEU A 96 3.50 4.33 15.37
CA LEU A 96 3.31 2.92 15.02
C LEU A 96 3.81 1.98 16.13
N LYS A 97 4.99 2.28 16.70
CA LYS A 97 5.53 1.52 17.84
C LYS A 97 4.60 1.56 19.05
N ALA A 98 4.08 2.73 19.41
CA ALA A 98 3.15 2.86 20.53
C ALA A 98 1.84 2.06 20.31
N ALA A 99 1.33 2.05 19.07
CA ALA A 99 0.16 1.26 18.72
C ALA A 99 0.42 -0.26 18.82
N TYR A 100 1.63 -0.71 18.47
CA TYR A 100 2.03 -2.11 18.66
C TYR A 100 2.03 -2.52 20.14
N GLU A 101 2.64 -1.72 21.03
CA GLU A 101 2.66 -2.03 22.46
C GLU A 101 1.23 -2.08 23.04
N ILE A 102 0.37 -1.12 22.68
CA ILE A 102 -1.04 -1.14 23.10
C ILE A 102 -1.75 -2.39 22.58
N ARG A 103 -1.53 -2.78 21.32
CA ARG A 103 -2.13 -3.97 20.74
C ARG A 103 -1.68 -5.23 21.47
N LYS A 104 -0.40 -5.31 21.83
CA LYS A 104 0.17 -6.43 22.59
C LYS A 104 -0.49 -6.54 23.96
N ASP A 105 -0.62 -5.45 24.71
CA ASP A 105 -1.26 -5.44 26.04
C ASP A 105 -2.73 -5.90 26.00
N ILE A 106 -3.49 -5.45 24.98
CA ILE A 106 -4.88 -5.87 24.75
C ILE A 106 -4.95 -7.39 24.53
N VAL A 107 -4.06 -7.91 23.70
CA VAL A 107 -4.02 -9.31 23.30
C VAL A 107 -3.64 -10.20 24.48
N GLU A 108 -2.62 -9.81 25.26
CA GLU A 108 -2.22 -10.49 26.51
C GLU A 108 -3.37 -10.59 27.52
N THR A 109 -4.19 -9.54 27.63
CA THR A 109 -5.35 -9.52 28.55
C THR A 109 -6.52 -10.38 28.03
N SER A 110 -6.67 -10.49 26.70
CA SER A 110 -7.78 -11.20 26.06
C SER A 110 -7.56 -12.71 25.88
N GLY A 111 -6.33 -13.20 26.05
CA GLY A 111 -5.97 -14.61 25.89
C GLY A 111 -5.85 -15.10 24.43
N PHE A 112 -6.08 -14.22 23.45
CA PHE A 112 -5.80 -14.52 22.04
C PHE A 112 -4.32 -14.29 21.72
N PRO A 113 -3.71 -15.00 20.77
CA PRO A 113 -2.33 -14.74 20.36
C PRO A 113 -2.25 -13.51 19.43
N LEU A 114 -1.10 -12.83 19.48
CA LEU A 114 -0.81 -11.75 18.53
C LEU A 114 -0.60 -12.35 17.13
N PRO A 115 -1.20 -11.77 16.06
CA PRO A 115 -0.91 -12.22 14.70
C PRO A 115 0.58 -12.04 14.37
N GLN A 116 1.02 -12.74 13.33
CA GLN A 116 2.41 -12.70 12.89
C GLN A 116 2.46 -12.47 11.38
N ASN A 117 3.46 -11.70 10.95
CA ASN A 117 3.79 -11.60 9.54
C ASN A 117 4.40 -12.92 9.07
N LYS A 118 3.93 -13.43 7.94
CA LYS A 118 4.28 -14.76 7.43
C LYS A 118 4.73 -14.68 5.97
N PRO A 119 5.60 -15.60 5.52
CA PRO A 119 5.86 -15.79 4.11
C PRO A 119 4.57 -16.13 3.35
N SER A 120 4.51 -15.78 2.06
CA SER A 120 3.48 -16.35 1.19
C SER A 120 3.83 -17.78 0.79
N LYS A 121 2.85 -18.57 0.36
CA LYS A 121 3.09 -19.94 -0.10
C LYS A 121 4.08 -19.94 -1.29
N GLY A 122 5.27 -20.50 -1.09
CA GLY A 122 6.30 -20.65 -2.13
C GLY A 122 7.36 -19.54 -2.16
N ASP A 123 7.22 -18.50 -1.35
CA ASP A 123 8.25 -17.49 -1.13
C ASP A 123 8.75 -17.59 0.31
N HIS A 124 10.01 -17.96 0.50
CA HIS A 124 10.58 -18.17 1.83
C HIS A 124 11.35 -16.96 2.35
N ASN A 125 11.55 -15.93 1.52
CA ASN A 125 12.41 -14.79 1.87
C ASN A 125 11.62 -13.55 2.23
N ASP A 126 10.46 -13.33 1.61
CA ASP A 126 9.63 -12.16 1.87
C ASP A 126 8.36 -12.48 2.67
N LEU A 127 8.13 -11.71 3.73
CA LEU A 127 6.87 -11.74 4.47
C LEU A 127 5.84 -10.98 3.66
N LEU A 128 4.99 -11.67 2.90
CA LEU A 128 3.95 -11.04 2.08
C LEU A 128 2.55 -11.11 2.73
N VAL A 129 2.39 -11.93 3.76
CA VAL A 129 1.16 -12.01 4.57
C VAL A 129 1.38 -11.18 5.84
N ARG A 130 0.83 -9.96 5.88
CA ARG A 130 1.22 -8.92 6.85
C ARG A 130 0.19 -8.70 7.95
N GLU A 131 -0.30 -9.79 8.55
CA GLU A 131 -1.38 -9.74 9.55
C GLU A 131 -1.03 -8.88 10.78
N LEU A 132 0.23 -8.93 11.23
CA LEU A 132 0.68 -8.11 12.36
C LEU A 132 0.75 -6.64 11.97
N ASP A 133 1.36 -6.32 10.84
CA ASP A 133 1.49 -4.92 10.40
C ASP A 133 0.10 -4.30 10.15
N CYS A 134 -0.82 -5.05 9.52
CA CYS A 134 -2.21 -4.64 9.30
C CYS A 134 -2.88 -4.22 10.60
N VAL A 135 -2.88 -5.12 11.60
CA VAL A 135 -3.61 -4.87 12.85
C VAL A 135 -2.99 -3.75 13.67
N VAL A 136 -1.66 -3.57 13.60
CA VAL A 136 -0.99 -2.45 14.27
C VAL A 136 -1.37 -1.11 13.64
N ILE A 137 -1.45 -1.04 12.31
CA ILE A 137 -1.89 0.17 11.60
C ILE A 137 -3.36 0.46 11.88
N GLU A 138 -4.24 -0.54 11.84
CA GLU A 138 -5.64 -0.34 12.21
C GLU A 138 -5.78 0.07 13.69
N THR A 139 -4.90 -0.42 14.59
CA THR A 139 -4.85 0.04 15.99
C THR A 139 -4.52 1.54 16.09
N VAL A 140 -3.60 2.07 15.26
CA VAL A 140 -3.36 3.53 15.20
C VAL A 140 -4.67 4.27 14.87
N HIS A 141 -5.44 3.75 13.93
CA HIS A 141 -6.69 4.37 13.50
C HIS A 141 -7.79 4.28 14.57
N ASP A 142 -7.87 3.16 15.29
CA ASP A 142 -8.80 2.98 16.40
C ASP A 142 -8.45 3.89 17.59
N ILE A 143 -7.17 4.05 17.90
CA ILE A 143 -6.69 5.01 18.91
C ILE A 143 -7.09 6.44 18.52
N ASN A 144 -6.87 6.85 17.27
CA ASN A 144 -7.27 8.18 16.83
C ASN A 144 -8.79 8.37 16.95
N ARG A 145 -9.58 7.36 16.55
CA ARG A 145 -11.05 7.40 16.65
C ARG A 145 -11.53 7.53 18.08
N SER A 146 -11.02 6.70 19.00
CA SER A 146 -11.39 6.72 20.43
C SER A 146 -11.01 8.03 21.13
N ARG A 147 -9.96 8.71 20.66
CA ARG A 147 -9.51 10.00 21.19
C ARG A 147 -10.07 11.21 20.44
N ASN A 148 -11.00 11.00 19.51
CA ASN A 148 -11.55 12.04 18.64
C ASN A 148 -10.45 12.86 17.92
N GLN A 149 -9.35 12.20 17.55
CA GLN A 149 -8.25 12.78 16.79
C GLN A 149 -8.50 12.59 15.28
N ARG A 150 -7.92 13.49 14.47
CA ARG A 150 -8.03 13.41 13.01
C ARG A 150 -7.52 12.04 12.51
N PRO A 151 -8.32 11.29 11.71
CA PRO A 151 -7.85 10.06 11.10
C PRO A 151 -6.79 10.37 10.04
N PHE A 152 -5.85 9.44 9.85
CA PHE A 152 -4.95 9.51 8.70
C PHE A 152 -5.72 9.20 7.42
N ASP A 153 -5.48 10.04 6.41
CA ASP A 153 -6.09 9.97 5.09
C ASP A 153 -5.41 8.89 4.23
N SER A 154 -4.11 8.68 4.44
CA SER A 154 -3.29 7.68 3.77
C SER A 154 -2.17 7.15 4.67
N VAL A 155 -1.59 6.02 4.28
CA VAL A 155 -0.39 5.43 4.88
C VAL A 155 0.64 5.21 3.77
N LYS A 156 1.90 5.57 4.02
CA LYS A 156 3.01 5.42 3.06
C LYS A 156 4.16 4.70 3.72
N GLY A 157 4.79 3.75 3.03
CA GLY A 157 5.95 3.04 3.52
C GLY A 157 6.84 2.51 2.40
N VAL A 158 8.10 2.20 2.73
CA VAL A 158 9.02 1.49 1.84
C VAL A 158 8.90 -0.02 2.09
N PHE A 159 8.60 -0.77 1.04
CA PHE A 159 8.58 -2.23 1.08
C PHE A 159 9.91 -2.75 0.56
N TRP A 160 10.67 -3.39 1.45
CA TRP A 160 11.94 -4.03 1.12
C TRP A 160 11.65 -5.45 0.61
N GLU A 161 11.76 -5.69 -0.70
CA GLU A 161 11.30 -6.93 -1.36
C GLU A 161 12.36 -7.53 -2.27
N GLY A 162 12.47 -8.86 -2.23
CA GLY A 162 13.42 -9.62 -3.01
C GLY A 162 14.79 -9.76 -2.33
N PRO A 163 15.74 -10.44 -2.99
CA PRO A 163 17.10 -10.56 -2.51
C PRO A 163 17.84 -9.21 -2.62
N PRO A 164 18.93 -9.01 -1.84
CA PRO A 164 19.83 -7.89 -2.02
C PRO A 164 20.41 -7.86 -3.44
N LEU A 165 20.56 -6.68 -4.04
CA LEU A 165 21.08 -6.51 -5.40
C LEU A 165 22.53 -6.99 -5.57
N TYR A 166 23.31 -6.96 -4.49
CA TYR A 166 24.71 -7.38 -4.42
C TYR A 166 25.09 -7.64 -2.94
N PRO A 167 26.24 -8.29 -2.63
CA PRO A 167 26.63 -8.56 -1.25
C PRO A 167 26.66 -7.30 -0.38
N ASN A 168 25.99 -7.37 0.79
CA ASN A 168 25.81 -6.26 1.74
C ASN A 168 25.03 -5.04 1.20
N ALA A 169 24.27 -5.18 0.12
CA ALA A 169 23.43 -4.08 -0.38
C ALA A 169 22.34 -3.70 0.64
N GLY A 170 22.14 -2.39 0.83
CA GLY A 170 20.95 -1.84 1.48
C GLY A 170 19.74 -1.74 0.54
N PHE A 171 19.85 -2.29 -0.67
CA PHE A 171 18.84 -2.25 -1.73
C PHE A 171 18.52 -3.67 -2.18
N ARG A 172 17.26 -3.93 -2.49
CA ARG A 172 16.76 -5.21 -3.00
C ARG A 172 16.13 -5.05 -4.37
N GLU A 173 16.01 -6.17 -5.07
CA GLU A 173 15.55 -6.23 -6.47
C GLU A 173 14.19 -5.57 -6.71
N LYS A 174 13.30 -5.55 -5.71
CA LYS A 174 11.92 -5.08 -5.85
C LYS A 174 11.54 -3.99 -4.86
N ASP A 175 12.52 -3.31 -4.27
CA ASP A 175 12.26 -2.19 -3.37
C ASP A 175 11.34 -1.16 -4.01
N HIS A 176 10.33 -0.72 -3.26
CA HIS A 176 9.41 0.30 -3.73
C HIS A 176 8.73 1.03 -2.58
N ILE A 177 8.21 2.21 -2.88
CA ILE A 177 7.27 2.88 -1.99
C ILE A 177 5.86 2.39 -2.33
N GLN A 178 5.15 1.95 -1.29
CA GLN A 178 3.72 1.63 -1.38
C GLN A 178 2.91 2.65 -0.60
N ILE A 179 1.73 2.97 -1.13
CA ILE A 179 0.78 3.91 -0.57
C ILE A 179 -0.56 3.20 -0.43
N CYS A 180 -1.14 3.27 0.77
CA CYS A 180 -2.50 2.85 1.07
C CYS A 180 -3.37 4.10 1.25
N ILE A 181 -4.35 4.29 0.38
CA ILE A 181 -5.32 5.39 0.43
C ILE A 181 -6.57 4.92 1.17
N ARG A 182 -6.84 5.56 2.30
CA ARG A 182 -8.02 5.27 3.14
C ARG A 182 -9.16 6.23 2.86
N ASN A 183 -8.83 7.50 2.69
CA ASN A 183 -9.77 8.55 2.30
C ASN A 183 -9.82 8.65 0.76
N PRO A 184 -10.94 8.28 0.10
CA PRO A 184 -11.02 8.33 -1.37
C PRO A 184 -10.85 9.74 -1.94
N ASN A 185 -11.08 10.79 -1.15
CA ASN A 185 -10.85 12.18 -1.58
C ASN A 185 -9.36 12.51 -1.83
N CYS A 186 -8.44 11.65 -1.41
CA CYS A 186 -7.03 11.73 -1.76
C CYS A 186 -6.77 11.40 -3.23
N ILE A 187 -7.68 10.68 -3.90
CA ILE A 187 -7.59 10.36 -5.32
C ILE A 187 -8.21 11.51 -6.10
N LYS A 188 -7.39 12.21 -6.89
CA LYS A 188 -7.82 13.38 -7.70
C LYS A 188 -8.26 13.01 -9.11
N GLY A 189 -7.90 11.82 -9.56
CA GLY A 189 -8.33 11.29 -10.85
C GLY A 189 -7.60 10.02 -11.19
N PHE A 190 -8.21 9.22 -12.05
CA PHE A 190 -7.60 8.04 -12.64
C PHE A 190 -7.23 8.29 -14.10
N PHE A 191 -6.19 7.63 -14.59
CA PHE A 191 -5.77 7.70 -15.98
C PHE A 191 -5.08 6.42 -16.43
N VAL A 192 -4.92 6.28 -17.75
CA VAL A 192 -4.07 5.24 -18.35
C VAL A 192 -2.66 5.83 -18.52
N PRO A 193 -1.59 5.12 -18.11
CA PRO A 193 -0.22 5.58 -18.30
C PRO A 193 0.03 6.03 -19.75
N ARG A 194 0.67 7.20 -19.91
CA ARG A 194 1.06 7.71 -21.23
C ARG A 194 2.45 7.22 -21.60
N GLU A 195 2.64 6.90 -22.87
CA GLU A 195 3.97 6.73 -23.44
C GLU A 195 4.57 8.10 -23.79
N LYS A 196 5.91 8.17 -23.76
CA LYS A 196 6.62 9.39 -24.15
C LYS A 196 6.37 9.63 -25.64
N ALA A 197 5.72 10.73 -25.97
CA ALA A 197 5.60 11.19 -27.35
C ALA A 197 6.95 11.75 -27.83
N GLU A 198 7.25 11.57 -29.11
CA GLU A 198 8.33 12.29 -29.75
C GLU A 198 8.03 13.80 -29.72
N PHE A 199 8.98 14.58 -29.23
CA PHE A 199 8.90 16.04 -29.27
C PHE A 199 9.77 16.51 -30.44
N PRO A 200 9.19 17.11 -31.50
CA PRO A 200 9.97 17.73 -32.54
C PRO A 200 10.70 18.93 -31.94
N GLY A 201 12.03 18.83 -31.85
CA GLY A 201 12.94 19.90 -31.42
C GLY A 201 13.22 20.92 -32.52
#